data_AF-A0A395NDP6-F1
#
_entry.id   AF-A0A395NDP6-F1
#
_cell.length_a   1.000
_cell.length_b   1.000
_cell.length_c   1.000
_cell.angle_alpha   90.00
_cell.angle_beta   90.00
_cell.angle_gamma   90.00
#
_symmetry.space_group_name_H-M   'P 1'
#
loop_
_entity.id
_entity.type
_entity.pdbx_description
1 polymer ?
#
loop_
_entity_poly.entity_id
_entity_poly.type
_entity_poly.pdbx_seq_one_letter_code
_entity_poly.pdbx_strand_id
1 'polypeptide(L)'
;MEDMRWDEDVPDDVKYLVEPEDRRFQVSTGARFLEMVGVARSLRTVLDCSYQVNTSLQAVDNNLERAKTDILSMEAKLKDWASLIPSCLDLTKGGQGRRSITSYNCPLHLSFYTTQVLLYRALMHPSTREAKLRPDSNLRKWFPEALLAFDGFAQFLSHLDKNNMVGFWGRYARSQFVLCGNFLVFLFLVASERGDIEHAYGLLETFHQAMNGLWDVSDEELTALLRAAKDRIDSFFSQAAQVMRRGTTNESVAVLQGG
;
A
#
# COMPACT_ATOMS: atom_id res chain seq x y z
N MET A 1 16.27 14.90 -15.59
CA MET A 1 16.60 15.58 -14.32
C MET A 1 17.13 16.98 -14.58
N GLU A 2 17.96 17.18 -15.61
CA GLU A 2 18.42 18.51 -16.04
C GLU A 2 17.27 19.43 -16.46
N ASP A 3 16.28 18.89 -17.20
CA ASP A 3 15.06 19.65 -17.56
C ASP A 3 14.31 20.21 -16.34
N MET A 4 14.33 19.49 -15.22
CA MET A 4 13.68 19.94 -13.99
C MET A 4 14.53 20.88 -13.15
N ARG A 5 15.82 21.03 -13.46
CA ARG A 5 16.73 21.96 -12.77
C ARG A 5 16.74 23.34 -13.42
N TRP A 6 16.23 23.43 -14.64
CA TRP A 6 16.32 24.62 -15.45
C TRP A 6 15.45 25.74 -14.84
N ASP A 7 16.08 26.87 -14.50
CA ASP A 7 15.42 28.08 -13.98
C ASP A 7 14.71 27.93 -12.61
N GLU A 8 15.05 26.89 -11.84
CA GLU A 8 14.47 26.66 -10.51
C GLU A 8 15.26 27.35 -9.38
N ASP A 9 16.43 27.91 -9.66
CA ASP A 9 17.21 28.64 -8.66
C ASP A 9 16.63 30.04 -8.45
N VAL A 10 16.39 30.40 -7.20
CA VAL A 10 15.74 31.68 -6.85
C VAL A 10 16.69 32.84 -7.21
N PRO A 11 16.24 33.86 -7.96
CA PRO A 11 17.07 35.03 -8.30
C PRO A 11 17.55 35.81 -7.07
N ASP A 12 18.76 36.39 -7.15
CA ASP A 12 19.42 37.05 -6.01
C ASP A 12 18.59 38.18 -5.38
N ASP A 13 17.82 38.90 -6.18
CA ASP A 13 16.97 40.01 -5.79
C ASP A 13 15.74 39.60 -4.97
N VAL A 14 15.36 38.32 -4.97
CA VAL A 14 14.20 37.81 -4.20
C VAL A 14 14.56 36.70 -3.20
N LYS A 15 15.84 36.31 -3.09
CA LYS A 15 16.30 35.26 -2.14
C LYS A 15 15.97 35.51 -0.68
N TYR A 16 15.74 36.77 -0.29
CA TYR A 16 15.36 37.14 1.07
C TYR A 16 13.90 36.81 1.42
N LEU A 17 13.07 36.50 0.42
CA LEU A 17 11.66 36.12 0.60
C LEU A 17 11.47 34.62 0.85
N VAL A 18 12.53 33.82 0.74
CA VAL A 18 12.48 32.35 0.86
C VAL A 18 13.48 31.84 1.88
N GLU A 19 13.16 30.68 2.47
CA GLU A 19 14.05 29.99 3.38
C GLU A 19 15.35 29.57 2.67
N PRO A 20 16.51 29.56 3.37
CA PRO A 20 17.79 29.24 2.76
C PRO A 20 17.84 27.93 1.98
N GLU A 21 17.09 26.94 2.45
CA GLU A 21 16.99 25.60 1.87
C GLU A 21 16.13 25.53 0.60
N ASP A 22 15.26 26.51 0.37
CA ASP A 22 14.40 26.62 -0.82
C ASP A 22 15.00 27.54 -1.90
N ARG A 23 16.18 28.13 -1.67
CA ARG A 23 16.85 29.03 -2.63
C ARG A 23 17.41 28.33 -3.86
N ARG A 24 17.54 27.01 -3.82
CA ARG A 24 18.15 26.20 -4.89
C ARG A 24 17.31 24.98 -5.17
N PHE A 25 17.46 24.46 -6.39
CA PHE A 25 16.81 23.21 -6.77
C PHE A 25 17.13 22.06 -5.80
N GLN A 26 16.10 21.52 -5.17
CA GLN A 26 16.21 20.35 -4.29
C GLN A 26 16.08 19.06 -5.09
N VAL A 27 17.18 18.33 -5.21
CA VAL A 27 17.25 17.06 -5.95
C VAL A 27 16.23 16.03 -5.45
N SER A 28 16.00 15.95 -4.14
CA SER A 28 14.99 15.07 -3.54
C SER A 28 13.58 15.41 -3.98
N THR A 29 13.22 16.70 -4.04
CA THR A 29 11.91 17.15 -4.50
C THR A 29 11.70 16.83 -5.97
N GLY A 30 12.69 17.08 -6.82
CA GLY A 30 12.60 16.70 -8.23
C GLY A 30 12.53 15.19 -8.44
N ALA A 31 13.39 14.42 -7.79
CA ALA A 31 13.34 12.96 -7.87
C ALA A 31 11.97 12.41 -7.43
N ARG A 32 11.44 12.92 -6.31
CA ARG A 32 10.12 12.54 -5.78
C ARG A 32 8.99 12.84 -6.76
N PHE A 33 9.02 14.00 -7.41
CA PHE A 33 8.02 14.34 -8.43
C PHE A 33 8.07 13.36 -9.61
N LEU A 34 9.25 13.08 -10.15
CA LEU A 34 9.40 12.14 -11.27
C LEU A 34 8.94 10.72 -10.89
N GLU A 35 9.27 10.26 -9.69
CA GLU A 35 8.81 8.96 -9.20
C GLU A 35 7.29 8.94 -8.97
N MET A 36 6.70 10.02 -8.44
CA MET A 36 5.24 10.14 -8.32
C MET A 36 4.55 10.03 -9.68
N VAL A 37 5.09 10.70 -10.71
CA VAL A 37 4.60 10.56 -12.10
C VAL A 37 4.77 9.12 -12.59
N GLY A 38 5.91 8.49 -12.31
CA GLY A 38 6.18 7.10 -12.65
C GLY A 38 5.17 6.12 -12.06
N VAL A 39 4.88 6.26 -10.75
CA VAL A 39 3.87 5.48 -10.04
C VAL A 39 2.48 5.73 -10.61
N ALA A 40 2.10 7.00 -10.85
CA ALA A 40 0.81 7.35 -11.43
C ALA A 40 0.60 6.74 -12.83
N ARG A 41 1.64 6.71 -13.67
CA ARG A 41 1.60 6.05 -14.97
C ARG A 41 1.44 4.54 -14.86
N SER A 42 2.18 3.89 -13.94
CA SER A 42 2.02 2.45 -13.68
C SER A 42 0.60 2.15 -13.19
N LEU A 43 0.06 2.97 -12.29
CA LEU A 43 -1.32 2.87 -11.82
C LEU A 43 -2.33 2.99 -12.97
N ARG A 44 -2.12 3.93 -13.89
CA ARG A 44 -2.98 4.09 -15.07
C ARG A 44 -3.00 2.80 -15.91
N THR A 45 -1.84 2.23 -16.20
CA THR A 45 -1.75 0.95 -16.92
C THR A 45 -2.48 -0.18 -16.20
N VAL A 46 -2.32 -0.30 -14.87
CA VAL A 46 -3.05 -1.29 -14.07
C VAL A 46 -4.57 -1.10 -14.20
N LEU A 47 -5.05 0.13 -14.07
CA LEU A 47 -6.48 0.43 -14.19
C LEU A 47 -7.02 0.11 -15.59
N ASP A 48 -6.29 0.47 -16.65
CA ASP A 48 -6.67 0.19 -18.03
C ASP A 48 -6.70 -1.33 -18.32
N CYS A 49 -5.80 -2.11 -17.70
CA CYS A 49 -5.83 -3.57 -17.82
C CYS A 49 -6.98 -4.22 -17.04
N SER A 50 -7.36 -3.63 -15.90
CA SER A 50 -8.31 -4.23 -14.94
C SER A 50 -9.77 -3.88 -15.24
N TYR A 51 -10.02 -2.71 -15.82
CA TYR A 51 -11.36 -2.15 -16.03
C TYR A 51 -11.60 -1.77 -17.49
N GLN A 52 -11.39 -2.73 -18.40
CA GLN A 52 -11.72 -2.53 -19.82
C GLN A 52 -13.24 -2.34 -20.00
N VAL A 53 -13.67 -1.09 -20.13
CA VAL A 53 -15.06 -0.73 -20.44
C VAL A 53 -15.27 -0.92 -21.94
N ASN A 54 -16.10 -1.91 -22.32
CA ASN A 54 -16.70 -2.11 -23.63
C ASN A 54 -15.77 -2.01 -24.86
N THR A 55 -15.37 -3.17 -25.39
CA THR A 55 -14.90 -3.24 -26.79
C THR A 55 -15.55 -4.43 -27.50
N SER A 56 -15.67 -4.37 -28.83
CA SER A 56 -16.32 -5.40 -29.66
C SER A 56 -15.63 -6.77 -29.53
N LEU A 57 -16.40 -7.86 -29.68
CA LEU A 57 -15.97 -9.25 -29.39
C LEU A 57 -14.63 -9.68 -30.02
N GLN A 58 -14.25 -9.19 -31.21
CA GLN A 58 -12.95 -9.52 -31.84
C GLN A 58 -11.80 -8.61 -31.38
N ALA A 59 -12.09 -7.38 -30.96
CA ALA A 59 -11.11 -6.51 -30.33
C ALA A 59 -10.82 -6.98 -28.89
N VAL A 60 -11.79 -7.63 -28.24
CA VAL A 60 -11.69 -8.15 -26.87
C VAL A 60 -10.57 -9.18 -26.72
N ASP A 61 -10.45 -10.17 -27.61
CA ASP A 61 -9.43 -11.23 -27.45
C ASP A 61 -8.00 -10.69 -27.59
N ASN A 62 -7.74 -9.87 -28.62
CA ASN A 62 -6.43 -9.24 -28.82
C ASN A 62 -6.10 -8.21 -27.71
N ASN A 63 -7.11 -7.49 -27.21
CA ASN A 63 -6.93 -6.54 -26.11
C ASN A 63 -6.76 -7.24 -24.75
N LEU A 64 -7.31 -8.44 -24.58
CA LEU A 64 -7.17 -9.23 -23.36
C LEU A 64 -5.76 -9.81 -23.24
N GLU A 65 -5.22 -10.40 -24.31
CA GLU A 65 -3.84 -10.92 -24.29
C GLU A 65 -2.81 -9.79 -24.14
N ARG A 66 -3.06 -8.62 -24.75
CA ARG A 66 -2.24 -7.43 -24.51
C ARG A 66 -2.32 -6.99 -23.05
N ALA A 67 -3.51 -6.87 -22.48
CA ALA A 67 -3.66 -6.47 -21.08
C ALA A 67 -3.07 -7.46 -20.09
N LYS A 68 -3.12 -8.77 -20.38
CA LYS A 68 -2.40 -9.80 -19.62
C LYS A 68 -0.89 -9.60 -19.70
N THR A 69 -0.36 -9.28 -20.88
CA THR A 69 1.08 -9.02 -21.04
C THR A 69 1.49 -7.75 -20.29
N ASP A 70 0.69 -6.68 -20.42
CA ASP A 70 0.95 -5.39 -19.80
C ASP A 70 0.88 -5.47 -18.26
N ILE A 71 -0.11 -6.18 -17.70
CA ILE A 71 -0.22 -6.33 -16.24
C ILE A 71 0.93 -7.15 -15.64
N LEU A 72 1.41 -8.17 -16.35
CA LEU A 72 2.59 -8.94 -15.94
C LEU A 72 3.88 -8.11 -16.04
N SER A 73 4.00 -7.28 -17.08
CA SER A 73 5.10 -6.32 -17.18
C SER A 73 5.08 -5.31 -16.02
N MET A 74 3.89 -4.86 -15.61
CA MET A 74 3.75 -3.98 -14.45
C MET A 74 4.10 -4.67 -13.12
N GLU A 75 3.79 -5.95 -12.96
CA GLU A 75 4.21 -6.73 -11.80
C GLU A 75 5.74 -6.76 -11.68
N ALA A 76 6.44 -7.14 -12.75
CA ALA A 76 7.90 -7.16 -12.77
C ALA A 76 8.50 -5.76 -12.48
N LYS A 77 7.96 -4.72 -13.13
CA LYS A 77 8.42 -3.34 -12.94
C LYS A 77 8.26 -2.86 -11.49
N LEU A 78 7.10 -3.13 -10.87
CA LEU A 78 6.83 -2.69 -9.49
C LEU A 78 7.61 -3.50 -8.48
N LYS A 79 7.90 -4.78 -8.76
CA LYS A 79 8.77 -5.63 -7.94
C LYS A 79 10.19 -5.07 -7.84
N ASP A 80 10.74 -4.57 -8.94
CA ASP A 80 12.09 -4.02 -8.98
C ASP A 80 12.20 -2.60 -8.40
N TRP A 81 11.07 -1.90 -8.21
CA TRP A 81 11.03 -0.48 -7.85
C TRP A 81 11.85 -0.14 -6.60
N ALA A 82 11.76 -0.95 -5.54
CA ALA A 82 12.49 -0.71 -4.29
C ALA A 82 14.03 -0.75 -4.48
N SER A 83 14.52 -1.46 -5.49
CA SER A 83 15.96 -1.52 -5.81
C SER A 83 16.42 -0.40 -6.74
N LEU A 84 15.49 0.18 -7.50
CA LEU A 84 15.77 1.18 -8.53
C LEU A 84 15.50 2.62 -8.08
N ILE A 85 14.76 2.80 -6.98
CA ILE A 85 14.43 4.13 -6.48
C ILE A 85 15.70 4.93 -6.11
N PRO A 86 15.76 6.23 -6.44
CA PRO A 86 16.85 7.09 -6.00
C PRO A 86 17.09 7.04 -4.50
N SER A 87 18.36 7.01 -4.08
CA SER A 87 18.73 6.89 -2.65
C SER A 87 18.20 8.01 -1.76
N CYS A 88 17.95 9.21 -2.31
CA CYS A 88 17.34 10.33 -1.60
C CYS A 88 15.83 10.14 -1.30
N LEU A 89 15.20 9.13 -1.90
CA LEU A 89 13.79 8.76 -1.70
C LEU A 89 13.62 7.48 -0.88
N ASP A 90 14.71 6.75 -0.68
CA ASP A 90 14.72 5.50 0.07
C ASP A 90 14.59 5.78 1.58
N LEU A 91 13.50 5.29 2.17
CA LEU A 91 13.20 5.43 3.59
C LEU A 91 14.06 4.53 4.49
N THR A 92 14.67 3.47 3.94
CA THR A 92 15.47 2.50 4.71
C THR A 92 16.93 2.90 4.85
N LYS A 93 17.48 3.61 3.86
CA LYS A 93 18.88 4.08 3.83
C LYS A 93 19.07 5.43 4.52
N GLY A 94 18.00 6.18 4.77
CA GLY A 94 18.00 7.38 5.61
C GLY A 94 18.31 7.00 7.06
N GLY A 95 19.60 6.92 7.39
CA GLY A 95 20.12 6.26 8.59
C GLY A 95 19.40 6.56 9.91
N GLN A 96 19.46 5.59 10.82
CA GLN A 96 18.92 5.60 12.19
C GLN A 96 19.23 6.87 13.02
N GLY A 97 20.20 7.70 12.61
CA GLY A 97 20.53 9.00 13.23
C GLY A 97 19.73 10.21 12.74
N ARG A 98 18.85 10.09 11.73
CA ARG A 98 18.07 11.22 11.15
C ARG A 98 16.57 11.21 11.45
N ARG A 99 16.11 10.38 12.40
CA ARG A 99 14.68 10.29 12.80
C ARG A 99 14.05 11.62 13.24
N SER A 100 14.85 12.65 13.51
CA SER A 100 14.38 14.01 13.82
C SER A 100 14.03 14.87 12.59
N ILE A 101 14.33 14.44 11.36
CA ILE A 101 14.08 15.22 10.14
C ILE A 101 12.81 14.71 9.47
N THR A 102 11.84 15.60 9.26
CA THR A 102 10.60 15.33 8.51
C THR A 102 10.93 14.75 7.12
N SER A 103 10.41 13.56 6.84
CA SER A 103 10.55 12.92 5.52
C SER A 103 9.30 13.16 4.70
N TYR A 104 9.45 13.82 3.56
CA TYR A 104 8.36 14.07 2.62
C TYR A 104 8.18 12.96 1.58
N ASN A 105 8.87 11.83 1.76
CA ASN A 105 8.87 10.71 0.82
C ASN A 105 7.74 9.70 1.12
N CYS A 106 7.21 9.66 2.35
CA CYS A 106 6.19 8.69 2.74
C CYS A 106 4.93 8.68 1.85
N PRO A 107 4.41 9.82 1.35
CA PRO A 107 3.28 9.82 0.41
C PRO A 107 3.57 9.11 -0.92
N LEU A 108 4.82 9.15 -1.40
CA LEU A 108 5.25 8.41 -2.58
C LEU A 108 5.19 6.89 -2.34
N HIS A 109 5.75 6.43 -1.22
CA HIS A 109 5.72 5.02 -0.83
C HIS A 109 4.29 4.52 -0.61
N LEU A 110 3.44 5.32 0.03
CA LEU A 110 2.01 4.99 0.18
C LEU A 110 1.30 4.85 -1.18
N SER A 111 1.59 5.75 -2.12
CA SER A 111 1.04 5.69 -3.48
C SER A 111 1.54 4.46 -4.25
N PHE A 112 2.79 4.07 -4.05
CA PHE A 112 3.37 2.85 -4.61
C PHE A 112 2.63 1.60 -4.07
N TYR A 113 2.49 1.45 -2.75
CA TYR A 113 1.79 0.30 -2.16
C TYR A 113 0.30 0.26 -2.53
N THR A 114 -0.34 1.42 -2.64
CA THR A 114 -1.72 1.51 -3.16
C THR A 114 -1.81 0.97 -4.60
N THR A 115 -0.80 1.27 -5.43
CA THR A 115 -0.73 0.74 -6.80
C THR A 115 -0.55 -0.77 -6.79
N GLN A 116 0.27 -1.32 -5.87
CA GLN A 116 0.38 -2.77 -5.68
C GLN A 116 -0.95 -3.41 -5.25
N VAL A 117 -1.75 -2.77 -4.37
CA VAL A 117 -3.10 -3.27 -4.04
C VAL A 117 -3.90 -3.51 -5.31
N LEU A 118 -3.96 -2.51 -6.18
CA LEU A 118 -4.78 -2.57 -7.38
C LEU A 118 -4.23 -3.59 -8.40
N LEU A 119 -2.91 -3.68 -8.51
CA LEU A 119 -2.25 -4.69 -9.33
C LEU A 119 -2.62 -6.11 -8.86
N TYR A 120 -2.41 -6.43 -7.59
CA TYR A 120 -2.66 -7.78 -7.10
C TYR A 120 -4.16 -8.12 -7.07
N ARG A 121 -5.04 -7.15 -6.82
CA ARG A 121 -6.49 -7.36 -6.97
C ARG A 121 -6.86 -7.77 -8.40
N ALA A 122 -6.21 -7.19 -9.39
CA ALA A 122 -6.43 -7.53 -10.79
C ALA A 122 -5.79 -8.86 -11.18
N LEU A 123 -4.55 -9.12 -10.75
CA LEU A 123 -3.87 -10.40 -10.99
C LEU A 123 -4.58 -11.59 -10.34
N MET A 124 -5.15 -11.41 -9.15
CA MET A 124 -5.89 -12.45 -8.41
C MET A 124 -7.37 -12.56 -8.79
N HIS A 125 -7.83 -11.80 -9.79
CA HIS A 125 -9.20 -11.88 -10.26
C HIS A 125 -9.43 -13.17 -11.09
N PRO A 126 -10.57 -13.87 -10.92
CA PRO A 126 -11.64 -13.60 -9.95
C PRO A 126 -11.34 -14.20 -8.57
N SER A 127 -11.68 -13.46 -7.51
CA SER A 127 -11.43 -13.88 -6.12
C SER A 127 -12.66 -14.56 -5.49
N THR A 128 -13.18 -15.59 -6.14
CA THR A 128 -14.36 -16.34 -5.66
C THR A 128 -13.98 -17.52 -4.78
N ARG A 129 -14.98 -18.14 -4.12
CA ARG A 129 -14.78 -19.35 -3.33
C ARG A 129 -14.29 -20.52 -4.18
N GLU A 130 -14.76 -20.61 -5.43
CA GLU A 130 -14.34 -21.63 -6.39
C GLU A 130 -12.88 -21.42 -6.80
N ALA A 131 -12.46 -20.19 -7.05
CA ALA A 131 -11.06 -19.87 -7.34
C ALA A 131 -10.15 -20.27 -6.15
N LYS A 132 -10.59 -20.00 -4.92
CA LYS A 132 -9.87 -20.40 -3.70
C LYS A 132 -9.61 -21.91 -3.62
N LEU A 133 -10.57 -22.73 -4.06
CA LEU A 133 -10.47 -24.20 -4.05
C LEU A 133 -9.64 -24.77 -5.23
N ARG A 134 -9.32 -23.96 -6.23
CA ARG A 134 -8.64 -24.36 -7.45
C ARG A 134 -7.16 -23.96 -7.43
N PRO A 135 -6.21 -24.92 -7.30
CA PRO A 135 -4.78 -24.62 -7.25
C PRO A 135 -4.25 -23.91 -8.50
N ASP A 136 -4.89 -24.12 -9.65
CA ASP A 136 -4.54 -23.53 -10.95
C ASP A 136 -5.11 -22.12 -11.15
N SER A 137 -5.90 -21.61 -10.20
CA SER A 137 -6.52 -20.30 -10.31
C SER A 137 -5.49 -19.18 -10.18
N ASN A 138 -5.79 -18.05 -10.83
CA ASN A 138 -5.03 -16.81 -10.67
C ASN A 138 -4.93 -16.34 -9.21
N LEU A 139 -6.00 -16.51 -8.44
CA LEU A 139 -5.99 -16.22 -7.01
C LEU A 139 -4.89 -17.02 -6.32
N ARG A 140 -4.87 -18.35 -6.48
CA ARG A 140 -3.87 -19.22 -5.83
C ARG A 140 -2.46 -18.98 -6.36
N LYS A 141 -2.33 -18.71 -7.65
CA LYS A 141 -1.04 -18.45 -8.30
C LYS A 141 -0.34 -17.19 -7.76
N TRP A 142 -1.07 -16.09 -7.57
CA TRP A 142 -0.49 -14.77 -7.25
C TRP A 142 -0.59 -14.39 -5.77
N PHE A 143 -1.29 -15.20 -4.98
CA PHE A 143 -1.49 -14.92 -3.56
C PHE A 143 -0.19 -14.88 -2.75
N PRO A 144 0.76 -15.83 -2.90
CA PRO A 144 2.05 -15.76 -2.19
C PRO A 144 2.85 -14.49 -2.53
N GLU A 145 2.86 -14.09 -3.78
CA GLU A 145 3.53 -12.86 -4.25
C GLU A 145 2.86 -11.61 -3.67
N ALA A 146 1.53 -11.62 -3.56
CA ALA A 146 0.80 -10.52 -2.94
C ALA A 146 1.14 -10.40 -1.43
N LEU A 147 1.30 -11.52 -0.71
CA LEU A 147 1.75 -11.49 0.68
C LEU A 147 3.15 -10.90 0.80
N LEU A 148 4.11 -11.39 0.01
CA LEU A 148 5.50 -10.91 0.02
C LEU A 148 5.62 -9.42 -0.35
N ALA A 149 4.83 -8.96 -1.32
CA ALA A 149 4.80 -7.54 -1.68
C ALA A 149 4.32 -6.66 -0.50
N PHE A 150 3.36 -7.16 0.28
CA PHE A 150 2.78 -6.42 1.41
C PHE A 150 3.56 -6.53 2.72
N ASP A 151 4.56 -7.42 2.82
CA ASP A 151 5.57 -7.34 3.88
C ASP A 151 6.27 -5.98 3.85
N GLY A 152 6.60 -5.49 2.65
CA GLY A 152 7.18 -4.16 2.46
C GLY A 152 6.26 -3.05 2.98
N PHE A 153 4.95 -3.15 2.72
CA PHE A 153 3.98 -2.16 3.22
C PHE A 153 3.87 -2.17 4.75
N ALA A 154 3.77 -3.35 5.35
CA ALA A 154 3.68 -3.49 6.81
C ALA A 154 4.95 -2.94 7.50
N GLN A 155 6.13 -3.23 6.93
CA GLN A 155 7.40 -2.64 7.38
C GLN A 155 7.43 -1.13 7.18
N PHE A 156 7.06 -0.63 6.02
CA PHE A 156 6.98 0.82 5.77
C PHE A 156 6.14 1.53 6.83
N LEU A 157 4.96 0.98 7.15
CA LEU A 157 4.06 1.58 8.12
C LEU A 157 4.61 1.53 9.54
N SER A 158 5.26 0.44 9.93
CA SER A 158 5.86 0.31 11.28
C SER A 158 7.06 1.23 11.51
N HIS A 159 7.67 1.76 10.44
CA HIS A 159 8.73 2.75 10.52
C HIS A 159 8.22 4.20 10.55
N LEU A 160 6.93 4.43 10.29
CA LEU A 160 6.39 5.78 10.37
C LEU A 160 6.36 6.25 11.82
N ASP A 161 6.82 7.48 12.03
CA ASP A 161 6.71 8.20 13.29
C ASP A 161 5.98 9.54 13.12
N LYS A 162 5.81 10.27 14.23
CA LYS A 162 5.18 11.58 14.21
C LYS A 162 5.83 12.55 13.21
N ASN A 163 7.16 12.53 13.06
CA ASN A 163 7.88 13.45 12.17
C ASN A 163 7.60 13.13 10.69
N ASN A 164 7.38 11.86 10.35
CA ASN A 164 6.95 11.46 9.01
C ASN A 164 5.50 11.87 8.71
N MET A 165 4.67 11.96 9.76
CA MET A 165 3.26 12.30 9.59
C MET A 165 2.99 13.80 9.43
N VAL A 166 3.90 14.67 9.88
CA VAL A 166 3.80 16.14 9.73
C VAL A 166 4.02 16.60 8.27
N GLY A 167 4.46 15.71 7.38
CA GLY A 167 4.63 16.03 5.95
C GLY A 167 3.33 16.16 5.17
N PHE A 168 3.40 16.69 3.95
CA PHE A 168 2.25 16.78 3.05
C PHE A 168 1.83 15.40 2.50
N TRP A 169 0.75 14.81 3.03
CA TRP A 169 0.19 13.53 2.56
C TRP A 169 -0.74 13.65 1.36
N GLY A 170 -1.19 14.87 1.05
CA GLY A 170 -2.15 15.12 -0.02
C GLY A 170 -3.56 14.57 0.29
N ARG A 171 -4.52 14.93 -0.55
CA ARG A 171 -5.95 14.64 -0.30
C ARG A 171 -6.33 13.17 -0.41
N TYR A 172 -5.56 12.37 -1.15
CA TYR A 172 -5.88 10.98 -1.45
C TYR A 172 -5.28 9.99 -0.43
N ALA A 173 -4.35 10.42 0.43
CA ALA A 173 -3.68 9.52 1.37
C ALA A 173 -4.65 8.79 2.31
N ARG A 174 -5.72 9.45 2.75
CA ARG A 174 -6.78 8.81 3.54
C ARG A 174 -7.37 7.59 2.81
N SER A 175 -7.74 7.76 1.55
CA SER A 175 -8.30 6.68 0.73
C SER A 175 -7.27 5.59 0.46
N GLN A 176 -5.99 5.95 0.30
CA GLN A 176 -4.89 5.01 0.12
C GLN A 176 -4.68 4.14 1.36
N PHE A 177 -4.62 4.73 2.56
CA PHE A 177 -4.55 3.97 3.82
C PHE A 177 -5.72 2.99 3.98
N VAL A 178 -6.94 3.46 3.70
CA VAL A 178 -8.13 2.60 3.74
C VAL A 178 -8.03 1.46 2.72
N LEU A 179 -7.54 1.73 1.51
CA LEU A 179 -7.39 0.72 0.47
C LEU A 179 -6.36 -0.35 0.86
N CYS A 180 -5.19 0.06 1.38
CA CYS A 180 -4.17 -0.87 1.86
C CYS A 180 -4.67 -1.71 3.05
N GLY A 181 -5.30 -1.08 4.05
CA GLY A 181 -5.88 -1.81 5.19
C GLY A 181 -6.97 -2.81 4.77
N ASN A 182 -7.84 -2.42 3.84
CA ASN A 182 -8.85 -3.32 3.27
C ASN A 182 -8.23 -4.48 2.50
N PHE A 183 -7.11 -4.25 1.83
CA PHE A 183 -6.43 -5.29 1.09
C PHE A 183 -5.80 -6.33 2.02
N LEU A 184 -5.20 -5.91 3.12
CA LEU A 184 -4.74 -6.80 4.20
C LEU A 184 -5.87 -7.69 4.74
N VAL A 185 -7.05 -7.11 5.02
CA VAL A 185 -8.23 -7.88 5.43
C VAL A 185 -8.65 -8.86 4.32
N PHE A 186 -8.65 -8.40 3.07
CA PHE A 186 -8.95 -9.25 1.92
C PHE A 186 -7.99 -10.43 1.81
N LEU A 187 -6.67 -10.22 1.95
CA LEU A 187 -5.66 -11.27 1.89
C LEU A 187 -5.93 -12.33 2.97
N PHE A 188 -6.22 -11.91 4.20
CA PHE A 188 -6.59 -12.83 5.28
C PHE A 188 -7.85 -13.66 4.96
N LEU A 189 -8.89 -13.04 4.39
CA LEU A 189 -10.13 -13.75 4.07
C LEU A 189 -9.95 -14.80 2.95
N VAL A 190 -9.08 -14.51 1.98
CA VAL A 190 -8.84 -15.42 0.85
C VAL A 190 -7.68 -16.40 1.08
N ALA A 191 -6.90 -16.24 2.15
CA ALA A 191 -5.88 -17.20 2.60
C ALA A 191 -6.49 -18.60 2.79
N SER A 192 -5.81 -19.63 2.29
CA SER A 192 -6.33 -21.01 2.27
C SER A 192 -5.44 -21.99 3.02
N GLU A 193 -4.13 -21.84 2.92
CA GLU A 193 -3.18 -22.69 3.61
C GLU A 193 -2.86 -22.15 4.99
N ARG A 194 -2.39 -23.02 5.89
CA ARG A 194 -2.04 -22.60 7.25
C ARG A 194 -0.96 -21.51 7.25
N GLY A 195 0.10 -21.68 6.45
CA GLY A 195 1.17 -20.70 6.34
C GLY A 195 0.68 -19.36 5.79
N ASP A 196 -0.16 -19.40 4.76
CA ASP A 196 -0.83 -18.22 4.17
C ASP A 196 -1.67 -17.46 5.21
N ILE A 197 -2.41 -18.19 6.04
CA ILE A 197 -3.28 -17.60 7.09
C ILE A 197 -2.41 -16.95 8.18
N GLU A 198 -1.37 -17.64 8.64
CA GLU A 198 -0.43 -17.12 9.65
C GLU A 198 0.28 -15.86 9.15
N HIS A 199 0.75 -15.86 7.89
CA HIS A 199 1.40 -14.71 7.26
C HIS A 199 0.43 -13.52 7.09
N ALA A 200 -0.74 -13.75 6.51
CA ALA A 200 -1.74 -12.69 6.33
C ALA A 200 -2.22 -12.09 7.66
N TYR A 201 -2.34 -12.93 8.70
CA TYR A 201 -2.66 -12.46 10.05
C TYR A 201 -1.52 -11.61 10.64
N GLY A 202 -0.26 -12.03 10.48
CA GLY A 202 0.91 -11.25 10.91
C GLY A 202 0.99 -9.86 10.25
N LEU A 203 0.63 -9.75 8.98
CA LEU A 203 0.51 -8.47 8.29
C LEU A 203 -0.56 -7.57 8.93
N LEU A 204 -1.74 -8.12 9.23
CA LEU A 204 -2.83 -7.41 9.89
C LEU A 204 -2.44 -6.94 11.30
N GLU A 205 -1.76 -7.79 12.06
CA GLU A 205 -1.28 -7.47 13.40
C GLU A 205 -0.23 -6.35 13.36
N THR A 206 0.75 -6.44 12.46
CA THR A 206 1.76 -5.39 12.26
C THR A 206 1.11 -4.06 11.87
N PHE A 207 0.15 -4.10 10.94
CA PHE A 207 -0.62 -2.93 10.54
C PHE A 207 -1.40 -2.32 11.70
N HIS A 208 -2.09 -3.14 12.50
CA HIS A 208 -2.84 -2.70 13.66
C HIS A 208 -1.94 -2.06 14.73
N GLN A 209 -0.79 -2.68 15.03
CA GLN A 209 0.18 -2.14 15.99
C GLN A 209 0.75 -0.80 15.51
N ALA A 210 1.15 -0.70 14.25
CA ALA A 210 1.67 0.54 13.67
C ALA A 210 0.61 1.66 13.70
N MET A 211 -0.64 1.35 13.34
CA MET A 211 -1.74 2.31 13.38
C MET A 211 -2.04 2.79 14.80
N ASN A 212 -1.98 1.92 15.81
CA ASN A 212 -2.11 2.33 17.22
C ASN A 212 -0.96 3.25 17.64
N GLY A 213 0.29 2.88 17.33
CA GLY A 213 1.45 3.69 17.67
C GLY A 213 1.40 5.09 17.05
N LEU A 214 0.97 5.21 15.79
CA LEU A 214 0.75 6.49 15.13
C LEU A 214 -0.42 7.28 15.73
N TRP A 215 -1.49 6.59 16.12
CA TRP A 215 -2.67 7.21 16.73
C TRP A 215 -2.34 7.85 18.08
N ASP A 216 -1.53 7.18 18.90
CA ASP A 216 -1.14 7.67 20.24
C ASP A 216 -0.35 8.98 20.20
N VAL A 217 0.33 9.25 19.07
CA VAL A 217 1.12 10.47 18.86
C VAL A 217 0.44 11.49 17.94
N SER A 218 -0.81 11.24 17.57
CA SER A 218 -1.52 12.02 16.55
C SER A 218 -2.11 13.34 17.06
N ASP A 219 -2.08 14.34 16.20
CA ASP A 219 -2.86 15.58 16.33
C ASP A 219 -4.19 15.45 15.57
N GLU A 220 -4.99 16.52 15.53
CA GLU A 220 -6.32 16.51 14.90
C GLU A 220 -6.28 16.17 13.40
N GLU A 221 -5.29 16.70 12.67
CA GLU A 221 -5.14 16.47 11.23
C GLU A 221 -4.74 15.03 10.93
N LEU A 222 -3.75 14.51 11.66
CA LEU A 222 -3.31 13.13 11.54
C LEU A 222 -4.40 12.15 11.97
N THR A 223 -5.14 12.47 13.03
CA THR A 223 -6.32 11.70 13.45
C THR A 223 -7.32 11.62 12.30
N ALA A 224 -7.63 12.75 11.64
CA ALA A 224 -8.57 12.77 10.52
C ALA A 224 -8.10 11.95 9.31
N LEU A 225 -6.79 11.90 9.07
CA LEU A 225 -6.15 11.11 8.01
C LEU A 225 -6.28 9.60 8.27
N LEU A 226 -5.98 9.15 9.50
CA LEU A 226 -5.86 7.73 9.85
C LEU A 226 -7.18 7.09 10.31
N ARG A 227 -8.13 7.87 10.83
CA ARG A 227 -9.36 7.39 11.50
C ARG A 227 -10.08 6.29 10.74
N ALA A 228 -10.34 6.50 9.45
CA ALA A 228 -11.09 5.52 8.67
C ALA A 228 -10.39 4.16 8.54
N ALA A 229 -9.05 4.15 8.43
CA ALA A 229 -8.28 2.91 8.36
C ALA A 229 -8.15 2.28 9.75
N LYS A 230 -8.00 3.09 10.80
CA LYS A 230 -7.96 2.66 12.20
C LYS A 230 -9.26 1.97 12.64
N ASP A 231 -10.39 2.64 12.45
CA ASP A 231 -11.71 2.10 12.82
C ASP A 231 -11.99 0.76 12.11
N ARG A 232 -11.55 0.65 10.85
CA ARG A 232 -11.71 -0.56 10.04
C ARG A 232 -10.95 -1.74 10.65
N ILE A 233 -9.69 -1.54 11.03
CA ILE A 233 -8.86 -2.62 11.58
C ILE A 233 -9.30 -2.98 13.01
N ASP A 234 -9.66 -1.99 13.84
CA ASP A 234 -10.18 -2.21 15.19
C ASP A 234 -11.47 -3.02 15.17
N SER A 235 -12.37 -2.68 14.24
CA SER A 235 -13.62 -3.41 14.03
C SER A 235 -13.34 -4.86 13.61
N PHE A 236 -12.36 -5.10 12.74
CA PHE A 236 -11.99 -6.45 12.33
C PHE A 236 -11.53 -7.29 13.53
N PHE A 237 -10.58 -6.79 14.32
CA PHE A 237 -10.08 -7.52 15.49
C PHE A 237 -11.14 -7.71 16.58
N SER A 238 -11.99 -6.70 16.80
CA SER A 238 -13.10 -6.80 17.76
C SER A 238 -14.11 -7.87 17.35
N GLN A 239 -14.47 -7.93 16.07
CA GLN A 239 -15.38 -8.94 15.54
C GLN A 239 -14.76 -10.34 15.54
N ALA A 240 -13.48 -10.47 15.16
CA ALA A 240 -12.75 -11.74 15.20
C ALA A 240 -12.73 -12.32 16.63
N ALA A 241 -12.42 -11.49 17.63
CA ALA A 241 -12.43 -11.90 19.03
C ALA A 241 -13.82 -12.37 19.51
N GLN A 242 -14.90 -11.68 19.08
CA GLN A 242 -16.27 -12.08 19.40
C GLN A 242 -16.65 -13.43 18.78
N VAL A 243 -16.27 -13.67 17.52
CA VAL A 243 -16.51 -14.94 16.82
C VAL A 243 -15.78 -16.09 17.53
N MET A 244 -14.52 -15.89 17.93
CA MET A 244 -13.75 -16.91 18.66
C MET A 244 -14.36 -17.23 20.04
N ARG A 245 -14.84 -16.22 20.78
CA ARG A 245 -15.56 -16.43 22.06
C ARG A 245 -16.89 -17.16 21.88
N ARG A 246 -17.63 -16.88 20.81
CA ARG A 246 -18.88 -17.61 20.51
C ARG A 246 -18.62 -19.06 20.05
N GLY A 247 -17.58 -19.31 19.27
CA GLY A 247 -17.18 -20.67 18.86
C GLY A 247 -16.83 -21.56 20.05
N THR A 248 -15.99 -21.07 20.96
CA THR A 248 -15.62 -21.77 22.20
C THR A 248 -16.80 -22.00 23.15
N THR A 249 -17.75 -21.06 23.22
CA THR A 249 -18.97 -21.24 24.04
C THR A 249 -19.89 -22.31 23.46
N ASN A 250 -20.06 -22.36 22.13
CA ASN A 250 -20.89 -23.38 21.47
C ASN A 250 -20.26 -24.79 21.55
N GLU A 251 -18.94 -24.91 21.44
CA GLU A 251 -18.23 -26.18 21.68
C GLU A 251 -18.36 -26.64 23.13
N SER A 252 -18.31 -25.71 24.10
CA SER A 252 -18.48 -26.02 25.52
C SER A 252 -19.90 -26.48 25.87
N VAL A 253 -20.93 -25.91 25.23
CA VAL A 253 -22.33 -26.34 25.42
C VAL A 253 -22.61 -27.69 24.76
N ALA A 254 -21.98 -28.00 23.62
CA ALA A 254 -22.09 -29.31 22.97
C ALA A 254 -21.45 -30.44 23.80
N VAL A 255 -20.36 -30.15 24.52
CA VAL A 255 -19.72 -31.12 25.43
C VAL A 255 -20.54 -31.35 26.71
N LEU A 256 -21.29 -30.35 27.18
CA LEU A 256 -22.12 -30.45 28.39
C LEU A 256 -23.52 -31.05 28.15
N GLN A 257 -23.94 -31.24 26.90
CA GLN A 257 -25.22 -31.89 26.55
C GLN A 257 -25.06 -33.34 26.06
N GLY A 258 -23.82 -33.87 26.05
CA GLY A 258 -23.50 -35.23 25.63
C GLY A 258 -23.03 -36.18 26.75
N GLY A 259 -23.30 -35.84 28.02
CA GLY A 259 -22.94 -36.66 29.19
C GLY A 259 -24.15 -37.23 29.90
#